data_AF-A0A4Y2GS14-F1
#
_entry.id   AF-A0A4Y2GS14-F1
#
_cell.length_a   1.000
_cell.length_b   1.000
_cell.length_c   1.000
_cell.angle_alpha   90.00
_cell.angle_beta   90.00
_cell.angle_gamma   90.00
#
_symmetry.space_group_name_H-M   'P 1'
#
loop_
_entity.id
_entity.type
_entity.pdbx_description
1 polymer ?
#
loop_
_entity_poly.entity_id
_entity_poly.type
_entity_poly.pdbx_seq_one_letter_code
_entity_poly.pdbx_strand_id
1 'polypeptide(L)'
;MQVKWQRLRILRATSEALGHNTEDLITNRSSIQRCRQKLRAERASVIRNERLTLQLEFATVHWDRKLLPAMTRNKKVERLRVIISANGQEHLLGVPQLTSCNGDDMAAAIYNLLAEN
;
A
#
# COMPACT_ATOMS: atom_id res chain seq x y z
N MET A 1 -21.95 14.84 -12.49
CA MET A 1 -22.67 13.73 -11.81
C MET A 1 -22.44 12.34 -12.44
N GLN A 2 -21.49 12.15 -13.38
CA GLN A 2 -21.32 10.89 -14.12
C GLN A 2 -20.32 9.87 -13.51
N VAL A 3 -19.36 10.31 -12.68
CA VAL A 3 -18.32 9.42 -12.12
C VAL A 3 -18.83 8.52 -10.98
N LYS A 4 -19.94 8.89 -10.33
CA LYS A 4 -20.47 8.20 -9.13
C LYS A 4 -20.92 6.75 -9.37
N TRP A 5 -21.27 6.41 -10.61
CA TRP A 5 -21.84 5.09 -10.96
C TRP A 5 -20.81 4.09 -11.51
N GLN A 6 -19.64 4.56 -11.98
CA GLN A 6 -18.67 3.70 -12.65
C GLN A 6 -18.07 2.64 -11.74
N ARG A 7 -17.70 3.01 -10.50
CA ARG A 7 -17.11 2.08 -9.53
C ARG A 7 -18.02 0.93 -9.12
N LEU A 8 -19.33 1.20 -9.06
CA LEU A 8 -20.34 0.22 -8.68
C LEU A 8 -20.57 -0.80 -9.79
N ARG A 9 -20.58 -0.33 -11.04
CA ARG A 9 -20.68 -1.19 -12.22
C ARG A 9 -19.52 -2.18 -12.31
N ILE A 10 -18.30 -1.74 -12.02
CA ILE A 10 -17.14 -2.64 -12.02
C ILE A 10 -17.32 -3.74 -10.97
N LEU A 11 -17.69 -3.40 -9.73
CA LEU A 11 -17.89 -4.40 -8.68
C LEU A 11 -19.02 -5.39 -9.00
N ARG A 12 -20.14 -4.92 -9.53
CA ARG A 12 -21.24 -5.80 -9.97
C ARG A 12 -20.81 -6.70 -11.14
N ALA A 13 -20.20 -6.13 -12.18
CA ALA A 13 -19.74 -6.90 -13.33
C ALA A 13 -18.69 -7.95 -12.95
N THR A 14 -17.75 -7.62 -12.07
CA THR A 14 -16.77 -8.60 -11.55
C THR A 14 -17.46 -9.70 -10.74
N SER A 15 -18.45 -9.36 -9.92
CA SER A 15 -19.23 -10.35 -9.16
C SER A 15 -19.99 -11.31 -10.08
N GLU A 16 -20.69 -10.78 -11.09
CA GLU A 16 -21.42 -11.59 -12.09
C GLU A 16 -20.46 -12.51 -12.84
N ALA A 17 -19.31 -11.99 -13.27
CA ALA A 17 -18.28 -12.78 -13.95
C ALA A 17 -17.69 -13.90 -13.07
N LEU A 18 -17.68 -13.71 -11.74
CA LEU A 18 -17.27 -14.72 -10.76
C LEU A 18 -18.42 -15.67 -10.36
N GLY A 19 -19.62 -15.52 -10.93
CA GLY A 19 -20.79 -16.35 -10.63
C GLY A 19 -21.53 -15.98 -9.34
N HIS A 20 -21.28 -14.80 -8.79
CA HIS A 20 -21.94 -14.30 -7.58
C HIS A 20 -23.17 -13.44 -7.93
N ASN A 21 -24.26 -13.64 -7.18
CA ASN A 21 -25.47 -12.84 -7.30
C ASN A 21 -25.22 -11.39 -6.85
N THR A 22 -25.51 -10.42 -7.71
CA THR A 22 -25.24 -9.00 -7.45
C THR A 22 -26.24 -8.33 -6.50
N GLU A 23 -27.39 -8.97 -6.27
CA GLU A 23 -28.38 -8.48 -5.31
C GLU A 23 -27.97 -8.77 -3.86
N ASP A 24 -27.09 -9.74 -3.63
CA ASP A 24 -26.53 -10.05 -2.31
C ASP A 24 -25.41 -9.06 -1.90
N LEU A 25 -24.93 -8.24 -2.83
CA LEU A 25 -23.84 -7.30 -2.58
C LEU A 25 -24.32 -6.03 -1.89
N ILE A 26 -23.66 -5.68 -0.77
CA ILE A 26 -23.83 -4.37 -0.14
C ILE A 26 -23.12 -3.30 -1.00
N THR A 27 -23.90 -2.66 -1.85
CA THR A 27 -23.43 -1.66 -2.84
C THR A 27 -23.46 -0.22 -2.34
N ASN A 28 -23.95 0.04 -1.12
CA ASN A 28 -24.04 1.41 -0.63
C ASN A 28 -22.64 2.04 -0.43
N ARG A 29 -22.53 3.35 -0.70
CA ARG A 29 -21.25 4.09 -0.67
C ARG A 29 -20.55 4.04 0.69
N SER A 30 -21.29 4.20 1.79
CA SER A 30 -20.71 4.32 3.13
C SER A 30 -20.19 2.96 3.64
N SER A 31 -20.90 1.87 3.37
CA SER A 31 -20.46 0.50 3.62
C SER A 31 -19.22 0.14 2.81
N ILE A 32 -19.19 0.47 1.51
CA ILE A 32 -17.99 0.26 0.68
C ILE A 32 -16.80 1.08 1.23
N GLN A 33 -17.03 2.33 1.63
CA GLN A 33 -15.98 3.18 2.21
C GLN A 33 -15.43 2.58 3.50
N ARG A 34 -16.30 2.17 4.43
CA ARG A 34 -15.92 1.54 5.70
C ARG A 34 -15.18 0.23 5.48
N CYS A 35 -15.68 -0.63 4.59
CA CYS A 35 -15.03 -1.89 4.21
C CYS A 35 -13.60 -1.63 3.70
N ARG A 36 -13.42 -0.64 2.81
CA ARG A 36 -12.07 -0.26 2.33
C ARG A 36 -11.17 0.33 3.41
N GLN A 37 -11.72 1.05 4.38
CA GLN A 37 -10.93 1.55 5.51
C GLN A 37 -10.45 0.40 6.38
N LYS A 38 -11.35 -0.54 6.70
CA LYS A 38 -11.05 -1.76 7.46
C LYS A 38 -9.97 -2.60 6.78
N LEU A 39 -10.17 -2.98 5.51
CA LEU A 39 -9.20 -3.78 4.74
C LEU A 39 -7.83 -3.10 4.62
N ARG A 40 -7.79 -1.76 4.47
CA ARG A 40 -6.51 -1.03 4.46
C ARG A 40 -5.83 -1.00 5.82
N ALA A 41 -6.58 -0.88 6.91
CA ALA A 41 -6.04 -0.91 8.26
C ALA A 41 -5.48 -2.29 8.60
N GLU A 42 -6.22 -3.35 8.27
CA GLU A 42 -5.77 -4.75 8.41
C GLU A 42 -4.49 -5.00 7.61
N ARG A 43 -4.48 -4.66 6.31
CA ARG A 43 -3.27 -4.79 5.48
C ARG A 43 -2.09 -3.98 6.02
N ALA A 44 -2.32 -2.76 6.51
CA ALA A 44 -1.26 -1.96 7.10
C ALA A 44 -0.73 -2.56 8.42
N SER A 45 -1.57 -3.27 9.17
CA SER A 45 -1.14 -4.01 10.38
C SER A 45 -0.25 -5.19 10.01
N VAL A 46 -0.68 -6.00 9.04
CA VAL A 46 0.06 -7.14 8.48
C VAL A 46 1.45 -6.69 8.02
N ILE A 47 1.52 -5.72 7.10
CA ILE A 47 2.79 -5.22 6.52
C ILE A 47 3.77 -4.67 7.57
N ARG A 48 3.25 -4.11 8.67
CA ARG A 48 4.09 -3.52 9.73
C ARG A 48 4.63 -4.56 10.70
N ASN A 49 3.88 -5.63 10.95
CA ASN A 49 4.16 -6.56 12.05
C ASN A 49 4.73 -7.89 11.54
N GLU A 50 4.36 -8.33 10.34
CA GLU A 50 4.93 -9.53 9.74
C GLU A 50 6.38 -9.28 9.37
N ARG A 51 7.28 -10.14 9.82
CA ARG A 51 8.69 -10.10 9.49
C ARG A 51 8.98 -11.28 8.57
N LEU A 52 9.76 -11.05 7.52
CA LEU A 52 10.25 -12.15 6.69
C LEU A 52 11.26 -12.95 7.53
N THR A 53 10.91 -14.20 7.83
CA THR A 53 11.66 -15.09 8.72
C THR A 53 12.57 -16.06 7.97
N LEU A 54 12.56 -16.05 6.65
CA LEU A 54 13.31 -16.98 5.81
C LEU A 54 14.56 -16.32 5.25
N GLN A 55 15.64 -17.09 5.10
CA GLN A 55 16.72 -16.72 4.18
C GLN A 55 16.12 -16.64 2.78
N LEU A 56 16.00 -15.42 2.25
CA LEU A 56 15.40 -15.17 0.95
C LEU A 56 16.47 -15.38 -0.11
N GLU A 57 16.24 -16.33 -1.02
CA GLU A 57 17.06 -16.44 -2.24
C GLU A 57 16.83 -15.25 -3.17
N PHE A 58 15.59 -14.75 -3.22
CA PHE A 58 15.20 -13.58 -3.98
C PHE A 58 14.03 -12.85 -3.30
N ALA A 59 13.95 -11.54 -3.52
CA ALA A 59 12.85 -10.71 -3.07
C ALA A 59 12.58 -9.61 -4.11
N THR A 60 11.33 -9.14 -4.18
CA THR A 60 10.98 -7.95 -4.97
C THR A 60 10.93 -6.74 -4.05
N VAL A 61 11.65 -5.68 -4.41
CA VAL A 61 11.60 -4.40 -3.72
C VAL A 61 10.54 -3.53 -4.40
N HIS A 62 9.58 -3.05 -3.61
CA HIS A 62 8.55 -2.10 -4.03
C HIS A 62 8.82 -0.77 -3.35
N TRP A 63 9.08 0.28 -4.12
CA TRP A 63 9.27 1.62 -3.59
C TRP A 63 8.31 2.61 -4.21
N ASP A 64 7.78 3.50 -3.38
CA ASP A 64 6.92 4.59 -3.84
C ASP A 64 7.14 5.84 -3.00
N ARG A 65 7.15 7.00 -3.66
CA ARG A 65 7.33 8.29 -2.99
C ARG A 65 5.99 8.91 -2.67
N LYS A 66 5.94 9.59 -1.53
CA LYS A 66 4.75 10.35 -1.15
C LYS A 66 5.11 11.56 -0.31
N LEU A 67 4.46 12.69 -0.61
CA LEU A 67 4.44 13.84 0.28
C LEU A 67 3.59 13.53 1.51
N LEU A 68 4.24 13.37 2.66
CA LEU A 68 3.60 13.08 3.94
C LEU A 68 3.83 14.21 4.94
N PRO A 69 2.94 14.39 5.93
CA PRO A 69 3.20 15.33 7.02
C PRO A 69 4.50 14.99 7.73
N ALA A 70 5.34 16.01 7.98
CA ALA A 70 6.47 15.89 8.87
C ALA A 70 6.00 15.67 10.32
N MET A 71 6.89 15.16 11.18
CA MET A 71 6.58 15.06 12.61
C MET A 71 6.39 16.45 13.24
N THR A 72 7.12 17.46 12.75
CA THR A 72 6.88 18.86 13.10
C THR A 72 5.66 19.39 12.35
N ARG A 73 4.67 19.87 13.10
CA ARG A 73 3.44 20.45 12.55
C ARG A 73 3.80 21.57 11.56
N ASN A 74 3.17 21.58 10.38
CA ASN A 74 3.21 22.60 9.32
C ASN A 74 4.14 22.38 8.11
N LYS A 75 4.85 21.26 7.98
CA LYS A 75 5.61 20.94 6.75
C LYS A 75 5.23 19.58 6.17
N LYS A 76 5.18 19.48 4.85
CA LYS A 76 5.15 18.20 4.14
C LYS A 76 6.57 17.86 3.72
N VAL A 77 6.95 16.62 3.92
CA VAL A 77 8.25 16.08 3.53
C VAL A 77 8.03 14.93 2.58
N GLU A 78 8.94 14.76 1.63
CA GLU A 78 8.94 13.56 0.81
C GLU A 78 9.41 12.39 1.65
N ARG A 79 8.63 11.31 1.61
CA ARG A 79 9.02 10.04 2.20
C ARG A 79 8.96 8.95 1.15
N LEU A 80 9.96 8.08 1.17
CA LEU A 80 10.04 6.92 0.32
C LEU A 80 9.59 5.71 1.13
N ARG A 81 8.47 5.09 0.77
CA ARG A 81 8.06 3.84 1.38
C ARG A 81 8.78 2.71 0.65
N VAL A 82 9.52 1.88 1.38
CA VAL A 82 10.21 0.70 0.83
C VAL A 82 9.65 -0.56 1.46
N ILE A 83 9.06 -1.42 0.63
CA ILE A 83 8.46 -2.70 1.00
C ILE A 83 9.23 -3.79 0.26
N ILE A 84 9.50 -4.91 0.94
CA ILE A 84 9.98 -6.13 0.28
C ILE A 84 8.88 -7.17 0.28
N SER A 85 8.76 -7.89 -0.84
CA SER A 85 7.83 -9.01 -0.95
C SER A 85 8.56 -10.27 -1.39
N ALA A 86 8.31 -11.37 -0.69
CA ALA A 86 8.81 -12.70 -1.03
C ALA A 86 7.85 -13.77 -0.50
N ASN A 87 7.72 -14.89 -1.20
CA ASN A 87 6.89 -16.04 -0.78
C ASN A 87 5.45 -15.67 -0.36
N GLY A 88 4.85 -14.68 -1.03
CA GLY A 88 3.49 -14.20 -0.74
C GLY A 88 3.36 -13.31 0.50
N GLN A 89 4.46 -12.99 1.18
CA GLN A 89 4.50 -12.07 2.32
C GLN A 89 5.07 -10.71 1.92
N GLU A 90 4.59 -9.65 2.56
CA GLU A 90 5.05 -8.27 2.37
C GLU A 90 5.55 -7.71 3.71
N HIS A 91 6.73 -7.10 3.72
CA HIS A 91 7.31 -6.47 4.90
C HIS A 91 7.75 -5.04 4.60
N LEU A 92 7.38 -4.11 5.48
CA LEU A 92 7.84 -2.72 5.39
C LEU A 92 9.23 -2.59 6.01
N LEU A 93 10.24 -2.34 5.18
CA LEU A 93 11.59 -2.04 5.66
C LEU A 93 11.67 -0.65 6.30
N GLY A 94 10.99 0.33 5.71
CA GLY A 94 11.06 1.69 6.24
C GLY A 94 10.29 2.71 5.42
N VAL A 95 10.20 3.92 6.01
CA VAL A 95 9.62 5.10 5.35
C VAL A 95 10.54 6.32 5.54
N PRO A 96 11.81 6.25 5.08
CA PRO A 96 12.78 7.32 5.23
C PRO A 96 12.28 8.62 4.61
N GLN A 97 12.64 9.73 5.26
CA GLN A 97 12.48 11.06 4.69
C GLN A 97 13.59 11.32 3.68
N LEU A 98 13.23 11.78 2.49
CA LEU A 98 14.20 12.17 1.47
C LEU A 98 14.59 13.64 1.62
N THR A 99 15.87 13.93 1.41
CA THR A 99 16.42 15.28 1.32
C THR A 99 16.13 15.93 -0.02
N SER A 100 16.16 15.14 -1.10
CA SER A 100 15.79 15.57 -2.44
C SER A 100 15.04 14.50 -3.22
N CYS A 101 14.44 14.90 -4.34
CA CYS A 101 13.63 14.06 -5.20
C CYS A 101 14.44 13.31 -6.28
N ASN A 102 15.77 13.33 -6.22
CA ASN A 102 16.62 12.78 -7.28
C ASN A 102 16.70 11.24 -7.19
N GLY A 103 17.21 10.62 -8.27
CA GLY A 103 17.38 9.16 -8.36
C GLY A 103 18.35 8.62 -7.31
N ASP A 104 19.45 9.35 -7.08
CA ASP A 104 20.56 8.91 -6.25
C ASP A 104 20.19 8.83 -4.77
N ASP A 105 19.51 9.85 -4.23
CA ASP A 105 19.02 9.89 -2.85
C ASP A 105 18.02 8.74 -2.61
N MET A 106 17.17 8.44 -3.60
CA MET A 106 16.24 7.31 -3.53
C MET A 106 16.98 5.98 -3.52
N ALA A 107 17.94 5.78 -4.42
CA ALA A 107 18.72 4.56 -4.52
C ALA A 107 19.54 4.32 -3.25
N ALA A 108 20.17 5.38 -2.70
CA ALA A 108 20.89 5.32 -1.43
C ALA A 108 19.97 4.95 -0.26
N ALA A 109 18.78 5.56 -0.17
CA ALA A 109 17.81 5.24 0.88
C ALA A 109 17.32 3.78 0.80
N ILE A 110 17.08 3.26 -0.40
CA ILE A 110 16.70 1.85 -0.61
C ILE A 110 17.85 0.93 -0.22
N TYR A 111 19.07 1.22 -0.69
CA TYR A 111 20.25 0.43 -0.39
C TYR A 111 20.52 0.34 1.11
N ASN A 112 20.47 1.48 1.83
CA ASN A 112 20.69 1.50 3.28
C ASN A 112 19.67 0.63 4.03
N LEU A 113 18.38 0.72 3.66
CA LEU A 113 17.34 -0.13 4.27
C LEU A 113 17.55 -1.62 3.99
N LEU A 114 18.06 -1.98 2.81
CA LEU A 114 18.35 -3.36 2.47
C LEU A 114 19.62 -3.88 3.16
N ALA A 115 20.61 -3.01 3.42
CA ALA A 115 21.85 -3.39 4.09
C ALA A 115 21.72 -3.50 5.62
N GLU A 116 20.76 -2.78 6.22
CA GLU A 116 20.51 -2.76 7.67
C GLU A 116 19.63 -3.94 8.17
N ASN A 117 19.04 -4.74 7.27
CA ASN A 117 18.11 -5.83 7.58
C ASN A 117 18.60 -7.18 7.09
#